data_AF-A0A645FCW4-F1
#
_entry.id   AF-A0A645FCW4-F1
#
_cell.length_a   1.000
_cell.length_b   1.000
_cell.length_c   1.000
_cell.angle_alpha   90.00
_cell.angle_beta   90.00
_cell.angle_gamma   90.00
#
_symmetry.space_group_name_H-M   'P 1'
#
loop_
_entity.id
_entity.type
_entity.pdbx_description
1 polymer ?
#
loop_
_entity_poly.entity_id
_entity_poly.type
_entity_poly.pdbx_seq_one_letter_code
_entity_poly.pdbx_strand_id
1 'polypeptide(L)'
;MICQYYVDMRYIGQEHTVKVSVPTVPLKEEDKEVIKQRFHEAHEQAYTFRLANAAVEIVNYHLVANGGLTRPELRKISPQAGDGEDAKISVRPVCFNEIGWLDTPVYNRYGLGSGAKFSGPVVIEEKTSSTVVYPGQNVTVDEYGNLIVTEEGE
;
A
#
# COMPACT_ATOMS: atom_id res chain seq x y z
N MET A 1 -17.61 0.82 18.35
CA MET A 1 -18.13 1.18 17.01
C MET A 1 -17.90 2.66 16.82
N ILE A 2 -17.18 3.08 15.77
CA ILE A 2 -16.88 4.49 15.50
C ILE A 2 -17.69 4.90 14.28
N CYS A 3 -18.57 5.89 14.44
CA CYS A 3 -19.38 6.43 13.35
C CYS A 3 -18.79 7.73 12.83
N GLN A 4 -18.65 7.82 11.51
CA GLN A 4 -18.25 9.03 10.81
C GLN A 4 -19.37 9.44 9.86
N TYR A 5 -19.66 10.73 9.81
CA TYR A 5 -20.74 11.30 9.02
C TYR A 5 -20.14 12.15 7.90
N TYR A 6 -20.72 12.05 6.71
CA TYR A 6 -20.32 12.81 5.55
C TYR A 6 -21.54 13.32 4.81
N VAL A 7 -21.35 14.37 4.03
CA VAL A 7 -22.31 14.87 3.05
C VAL A 7 -21.62 14.99 1.70
N ASP A 8 -22.33 14.65 0.64
CA ASP A 8 -21.87 14.93 -0.72
C ASP A 8 -22.46 16.27 -1.14
N MET A 9 -21.59 17.22 -1.46
CA MET A 9 -21.96 18.60 -1.77
C MET A 9 -21.51 18.99 -3.17
N ARG A 10 -22.19 19.96 -3.76
CA ARG A 10 -21.80 20.59 -5.03
C ARG A 10 -22.23 22.05 -5.07
N TYR A 11 -21.65 22.82 -5.99
CA TYR A 11 -22.23 24.11 -6.33
C TYR A 11 -23.54 23.91 -7.11
N ILE A 12 -24.53 24.76 -6.88
CA ILE A 12 -25.80 24.68 -7.63
C ILE A 12 -25.50 24.78 -9.12
N GLY A 13 -26.01 23.82 -9.90
CA GLY A 13 -25.80 23.73 -11.35
C GLY A 13 -24.58 22.91 -11.78
N GLN A 14 -23.74 22.43 -10.85
CA GLN A 14 -22.70 21.45 -11.16
C GLN A 14 -23.25 20.03 -11.21
N GLU A 15 -22.58 19.15 -11.95
CA GLU A 15 -22.92 17.74 -12.03
C GLU A 15 -22.26 16.93 -10.92
N HIS A 16 -20.95 17.10 -10.71
CA HIS A 16 -20.16 16.30 -9.78
C HIS A 16 -20.24 16.79 -8.33
N THR A 17 -20.22 15.85 -7.39
CA THR A 17 -20.19 16.12 -5.96
C THR A 17 -18.80 15.91 -5.35
N VAL A 18 -18.57 16.59 -4.23
CA VAL A 18 -17.40 16.43 -3.36
C VAL A 18 -17.87 15.96 -2.00
N LYS A 19 -17.26 14.90 -1.48
CA LYS A 19 -17.58 14.35 -0.17
C LYS A 19 -16.89 15.17 0.92
N VAL A 20 -17.67 15.59 1.91
CA VAL A 20 -17.24 16.48 3.00
C VAL A 20 -17.56 15.83 4.35
N SER A 21 -16.60 15.87 5.28
CA SER A 21 -16.80 15.34 6.62
C SER A 21 -17.65 16.28 7.48
N VAL A 22 -18.64 15.69 8.16
CA VAL A 22 -19.50 16.39 9.12
C VAL A 22 -18.84 16.31 10.51
N PRO A 23 -18.56 17.46 11.17
CA PRO A 23 -17.79 17.49 12.41
C PRO A 23 -18.52 16.88 13.61
N THR A 24 -19.82 17.11 13.71
CA THR A 24 -20.63 16.88 14.92
C THR A 24 -22.04 16.47 14.52
N VAL A 25 -22.64 15.58 15.32
CA VAL A 25 -24.05 15.21 15.24
C VAL A 25 -24.61 15.14 16.66
N PRO A 26 -25.75 15.79 16.97
CA PRO A 26 -26.61 16.57 16.07
C PRO A 26 -25.94 17.87 15.60
N LEU A 27 -26.28 18.29 14.37
CA LEU A 27 -25.79 19.54 13.78
C LEU A 27 -26.40 20.76 14.49
N LYS A 28 -25.58 21.77 14.70
CA LYS A 28 -25.99 23.11 15.09
C LYS A 28 -25.95 24.06 13.90
N GLU A 29 -26.55 25.24 14.05
CA GLU A 29 -26.56 26.27 13.00
C GLU A 29 -25.13 26.72 12.63
N GLU A 30 -24.24 26.80 13.63
CA GLU A 30 -22.81 27.14 13.45
C GLU A 30 -22.04 26.12 12.61
N ASP A 31 -22.46 24.85 12.60
CA ASP A 31 -21.78 23.78 11.86
C ASP A 31 -21.98 23.90 10.34
N LYS A 32 -23.01 24.64 9.89
CA LYS A 32 -23.30 24.82 8.46
C LYS A 32 -22.17 25.56 7.75
N GLU A 33 -21.67 26.65 8.33
CA GLU A 33 -20.58 27.42 7.74
C GLU A 33 -19.27 26.62 7.74
N VAL A 34 -19.04 25.80 8.77
CA VAL A 34 -17.89 24.88 8.82
C VAL A 34 -17.96 23.86 7.67
N ILE A 35 -19.13 23.26 7.42
CA ILE A 35 -19.33 22.28 6.35
C ILE A 35 -19.16 22.94 4.97
N LYS A 36 -19.71 24.15 4.76
CA LYS A 36 -19.52 24.91 3.51
C LYS A 36 -18.05 25.24 3.27
N GLN A 37 -17.33 25.69 4.29
CA GLN A 37 -15.91 26.01 4.18
C GLN A 37 -15.10 24.77 3.82
N ARG A 38 -15.37 23.62 4.47
CA ARG A 38 -14.74 22.33 4.13
C ARG A 38 -15.06 21.89 2.70
N PHE A 39 -16.27 22.15 2.21
CA PHE A 39 -16.61 21.89 0.81
C PHE A 39 -15.74 22.74 -0.13
N HIS A 40 -15.60 24.04 0.12
CA HIS A 40 -14.79 24.91 -0.71
C HIS A 40 -13.32 24.48 -0.76
N GLU A 41 -12.74 24.11 0.38
CA GLU A 41 -11.37 23.59 0.47
C GLU A 41 -11.21 22.26 -0.26
N ALA A 42 -12.15 21.32 -0.06
CA ALA A 42 -12.10 20.02 -0.73
C ALA A 42 -12.30 20.13 -2.24
N HIS A 43 -13.19 21.04 -2.70
CA HIS A 43 -13.39 21.32 -4.12
C HIS A 43 -12.16 21.98 -4.74
N GLU A 44 -11.53 22.93 -4.05
CA GLU A 44 -10.28 23.55 -4.50
C GLU A 44 -9.14 22.54 -4.59
N GLN A 45 -9.02 21.62 -3.64
CA GLN A 45 -8.04 20.53 -3.68
C GLN A 45 -8.32 19.55 -4.84
N ALA A 46 -9.58 19.25 -5.13
CA ALA A 46 -9.96 18.30 -6.17
C ALA A 46 -9.93 18.89 -7.59
N TYR A 47 -10.29 20.17 -7.76
CA TYR A 47 -10.51 20.81 -9.06
C TYR A 47 -9.70 22.09 -9.28
N THR A 48 -8.82 22.49 -8.36
CA THR A 48 -7.94 23.67 -8.46
C THR A 48 -8.67 25.03 -8.40
N PHE A 49 -9.96 25.05 -8.09
CA PHE A 49 -10.70 26.31 -7.88
C PHE A 49 -11.86 26.17 -6.90
N ARG A 50 -12.36 27.30 -6.42
CA ARG A 50 -13.61 27.42 -5.64
C ARG A 50 -14.41 28.62 -6.11
N LEU A 51 -15.74 28.53 -6.04
CA LEU A 51 -16.69 29.60 -6.31
C LEU A 51 -17.21 30.18 -4.98
N ALA A 52 -16.45 31.10 -4.39
CA ALA A 52 -16.70 31.59 -3.02
C ALA A 52 -18.11 32.18 -2.78
N ASN A 53 -18.72 32.75 -3.82
CA ASN A 53 -20.05 33.36 -3.73
C ASN A 53 -21.18 32.47 -4.30
N ALA A 54 -20.85 31.27 -4.79
CA ALA A 54 -21.85 30.38 -5.35
C ALA A 54 -22.59 29.62 -4.26
N ALA A 55 -23.90 29.49 -4.41
CA ALA A 55 -24.70 28.64 -3.55
C ALA A 55 -24.28 27.17 -3.68
N VAL A 56 -24.31 26.47 -2.55
CA VAL A 56 -23.99 25.04 -2.47
C VAL A 56 -25.21 24.26 -2.02
N GLU A 57 -25.31 23.01 -2.45
CA GLU A 57 -26.36 22.09 -2.05
C GLU A 57 -25.77 20.77 -1.56
N ILE A 58 -26.46 20.14 -0.60
CA ILE A 58 -26.19 18.76 -0.18
C ILE A 58 -27.04 17.85 -1.04
N VAL A 59 -26.41 16.92 -1.73
CA VAL A 59 -27.08 15.94 -2.60
C VAL A 59 -27.35 14.65 -1.83
N ASN A 60 -26.38 14.19 -1.03
CA ASN A 60 -26.50 12.95 -0.25
C ASN A 60 -25.98 13.11 1.18
N TYR A 61 -26.51 12.26 2.08
CA TYR A 61 -25.99 12.04 3.42
C TYR A 61 -25.37 10.64 3.51
N HIS A 62 -24.22 10.51 4.16
CA HIS A 62 -23.48 9.26 4.25
C HIS A 62 -23.04 8.99 5.70
N LEU A 63 -23.29 7.78 6.19
CA LEU A 63 -22.81 7.28 7.48
C LEU A 63 -21.84 6.12 7.25
N VAL A 64 -20.64 6.21 7.82
CA VAL A 64 -19.67 5.11 7.87
C VAL A 64 -19.58 4.62 9.31
N ALA A 65 -20.04 3.40 9.58
CA ALA A 65 -19.96 2.76 10.89
C ALA A 65 -18.84 1.72 10.90
N ASN A 66 -17.78 1.99 11.64
CA ASN A 66 -16.64 1.08 11.78
C ASN A 66 -16.82 0.21 13.02
N GLY A 67 -17.04 -1.09 12.80
CA GLY A 67 -16.99 -2.12 13.83
C GLY A 67 -15.55 -2.52 14.17
N GLY A 68 -15.28 -2.81 15.44
CA GLY A 68 -14.00 -3.40 15.81
C GLY A 68 -14.00 -4.87 15.38
N LEU A 69 -13.05 -5.25 14.52
CA LEU A 69 -12.70 -6.65 14.28
C LEU A 69 -11.36 -6.93 14.94
N THR A 70 -11.22 -8.14 15.50
CA THR A 70 -9.91 -8.63 15.93
C THR A 70 -9.01 -8.69 14.71
N ARG A 71 -7.95 -7.87 14.71
CA ARG A 71 -6.97 -7.89 13.62
C ARG A 71 -6.18 -9.19 13.71
N PRO A 72 -5.97 -9.92 12.59
CA PRO A 72 -5.06 -11.04 12.60
C PRO A 72 -3.66 -10.54 12.95
N GLU A 73 -2.98 -11.26 13.83
CA GLU A 73 -1.59 -10.97 14.16
C GLU A 73 -0.69 -11.45 13.02
N LEU A 74 0.19 -10.55 12.56
CA LEU A 74 1.24 -10.92 11.63
C LEU A 74 2.29 -11.74 12.39
N ARG A 75 2.48 -13.00 11.98
CA ARG A 75 3.46 -13.90 12.59
C ARG A 75 4.85 -13.63 12.02
N LYS A 76 5.82 -13.46 12.91
CA LYS A 76 7.24 -13.38 12.53
C LYS A 76 7.77 -14.78 12.22
N ILE A 77 8.68 -14.88 11.26
CA ILE A 77 9.39 -16.13 10.94
C ILE A 77 10.67 -16.25 11.78
N SER A 78 11.15 -17.48 11.96
CA SER A 78 12.41 -17.74 12.65
C SER A 78 13.60 -17.04 11.98
N PRO A 79 14.59 -16.56 12.74
CA PRO A 79 15.84 -16.03 12.18
C PRO A 79 16.54 -17.03 11.26
N GLN A 80 17.23 -16.52 10.25
CA GLN A 80 18.10 -17.34 9.40
C GLN A 80 19.22 -17.93 10.26
N ALA A 81 19.39 -19.26 10.18
CA ALA A 81 20.56 -19.95 10.70
C ALA A 81 21.59 -20.06 9.57
N GLY A 82 22.85 -19.69 9.86
CA GLY A 82 23.92 -19.75 8.85
C GLY A 82 23.70 -18.81 7.67
N ASP A 83 24.21 -19.19 6.50
CA ASP A 83 24.19 -18.43 5.25
C ASP A 83 22.98 -18.73 4.35
N GLY A 84 22.12 -19.67 4.74
CA GLY A 84 20.95 -20.08 3.95
C GLY A 84 21.22 -21.14 2.89
N GLU A 85 22.42 -21.75 2.86
CA GLU A 85 22.76 -22.78 1.88
C GLU A 85 21.86 -24.03 1.96
N ASP A 86 21.34 -24.36 3.15
CA ASP A 86 20.38 -25.46 3.35
C ASP A 86 19.08 -25.29 2.54
N ALA A 87 18.75 -24.04 2.18
CA ALA A 87 17.57 -23.74 1.37
C ALA A 87 17.84 -23.86 -0.15
N LYS A 88 19.09 -24.07 -0.57
CA LYS A 88 19.45 -24.17 -1.98
C LYS A 88 18.95 -25.47 -2.59
N ILE A 89 18.17 -25.36 -3.65
CA ILE A 89 17.60 -26.48 -4.38
C ILE A 89 18.55 -26.94 -5.49
N SER A 90 19.08 -25.98 -6.27
CA SER A 90 19.89 -26.28 -7.46
C SER A 90 20.68 -25.05 -7.91
N VAL A 91 21.52 -25.24 -8.92
CA VAL A 91 22.09 -24.16 -9.73
C VAL A 91 21.72 -24.45 -11.18
N ARG A 92 21.17 -23.46 -11.89
CA ARG A 92 20.76 -23.63 -13.29
C ARG A 92 21.07 -22.39 -14.14
N PRO A 93 21.33 -22.55 -15.45
CA PRO A 93 21.58 -21.42 -16.34
C PRO A 93 20.30 -20.58 -16.49
N VAL A 94 20.40 -19.28 -16.23
CA VAL A 94 19.34 -18.28 -16.42
C VAL A 94 19.84 -17.17 -17.34
N CYS A 95 19.05 -16.82 -18.36
CA CYS A 95 19.40 -15.76 -19.30
C CYS A 95 18.90 -14.40 -18.79
N PHE A 96 19.82 -13.48 -18.55
CA PHE A 96 19.53 -12.07 -18.24
C PHE A 96 19.79 -11.24 -19.49
N ASN A 97 18.80 -10.48 -19.97
CA ASN A 97 18.80 -9.86 -21.30
C ASN A 97 20.14 -9.24 -21.75
N GLU A 98 20.72 -8.35 -20.94
CA GLU A 98 21.94 -7.61 -21.30
C GLU A 98 23.25 -8.34 -20.96
N ILE A 99 23.19 -9.42 -20.16
CA ILE A 99 24.37 -10.12 -19.61
C ILE A 99 24.55 -11.50 -20.24
N GLY A 100 23.47 -12.12 -20.72
CA GLY A 100 23.46 -13.48 -21.25
C GLY A 100 23.17 -14.54 -20.16
N TRP A 101 23.61 -15.76 -20.41
CA TRP A 101 23.37 -16.91 -19.54
C TRP A 101 24.35 -16.93 -18.36
N LEU A 102 23.82 -16.98 -17.14
CA LEU A 102 24.59 -17.13 -15.90
C LEU A 102 24.11 -18.33 -15.11
N ASP A 103 25.04 -19.10 -14.55
CA ASP A 103 24.73 -20.14 -13.56
C ASP A 103 24.19 -19.49 -12.30
N THR A 104 22.90 -19.67 -12.06
CA THR A 104 22.16 -18.94 -11.02
C THR A 104 21.67 -19.92 -9.95
N PRO A 105 22.01 -19.71 -8.67
CA PRO A 105 21.51 -20.54 -7.58
C PRO A 105 20.01 -20.33 -7.40
N VAL A 106 19.31 -21.42 -7.13
CA VAL A 106 17.87 -21.47 -6.91
C VAL A 106 17.61 -21.89 -5.47
N TYR A 107 16.93 -21.05 -4.70
CA TYR A 107 16.61 -21.29 -3.29
C TYR A 107 15.11 -21.56 -3.11
N ASN A 108 14.77 -22.46 -2.20
CA ASN A 108 13.42 -22.67 -1.72
C ASN A 108 13.05 -21.57 -0.72
N ARG A 109 12.04 -20.75 -1.03
CA ARG A 109 11.57 -19.67 -0.15
C ARG A 109 11.30 -20.13 1.27
N TYR A 110 10.72 -21.32 1.45
CA TYR A 110 10.32 -21.83 2.77
C TYR A 110 11.49 -22.29 3.64
N GLY A 111 12.70 -22.40 3.07
CA GLY A 111 13.93 -22.68 3.81
C GLY A 111 14.65 -21.42 4.32
N LEU A 112 14.21 -20.22 3.90
CA LEU A 112 14.84 -18.96 4.27
C LEU A 112 14.22 -18.40 5.56
N GLY A 113 15.08 -18.05 6.52
CA GLY A 113 14.72 -17.37 7.75
C GLY A 113 14.86 -15.85 7.63
N SER A 114 14.37 -15.14 8.65
CA SER A 114 14.49 -13.68 8.70
C SER A 114 15.95 -13.22 8.79
N GLY A 115 16.29 -12.17 8.06
CA GLY A 115 17.64 -11.65 7.94
C GLY A 115 18.53 -12.36 6.90
N ALA A 116 18.04 -13.40 6.21
CA ALA A 116 18.77 -14.00 5.09
C ALA A 116 19.04 -12.96 4.00
N LYS A 117 20.25 -12.97 3.44
CA LYS A 117 20.73 -11.99 2.47
C LYS A 117 21.44 -12.68 1.33
N PHE A 118 21.14 -12.26 0.10
CA PHE A 118 21.80 -12.76 -1.10
C PHE A 118 22.07 -11.60 -2.04
N SER A 119 23.25 -11.60 -2.65
CA SER A 119 23.55 -10.76 -3.80
C SER A 119 23.21 -11.52 -5.08
N GLY A 120 22.52 -10.87 -6.00
CA GLY A 120 22.13 -11.46 -7.26
C GLY A 120 23.35 -11.75 -8.17
N PRO A 121 23.21 -12.65 -9.16
CA PRO A 121 21.96 -13.30 -9.57
C PRO A 121 21.52 -14.41 -8.61
N VAL A 122 20.23 -14.42 -8.27
CA VAL A 122 19.61 -15.52 -7.50
C VAL A 122 18.14 -15.68 -7.89
N VAL A 123 17.65 -16.93 -7.91
CA VAL A 123 16.22 -17.22 -8.05
C VAL A 123 15.70 -17.78 -6.73
N ILE A 124 14.61 -17.22 -6.22
CA ILE A 124 13.90 -17.73 -5.05
C ILE A 124 12.56 -18.28 -5.51
N GLU A 125 12.35 -19.57 -5.37
CA GLU A 125 11.13 -20.25 -5.79
C GLU A 125 10.20 -20.51 -4.61
N GLU A 126 8.91 -20.32 -4.85
CA GLU A 126 7.84 -20.78 -3.99
C GLU A 126 6.81 -21.55 -4.83
N LYS A 127 5.86 -22.21 -4.16
CA LYS A 127 4.90 -23.10 -4.84
C LYS A 127 4.11 -22.42 -5.97
N THR A 128 3.91 -21.10 -5.88
CA THR A 128 3.05 -20.33 -6.78
C THR A 128 3.78 -19.23 -7.54
N SER A 129 5.07 -19.03 -7.31
CA SER A 129 5.82 -17.91 -7.89
C SER A 129 7.33 -18.17 -7.92
N SER A 130 8.03 -17.36 -8.70
CA SER A 130 9.50 -17.32 -8.72
C SER A 130 9.95 -15.87 -8.71
N THR A 131 10.75 -15.51 -7.71
CA THR A 131 11.38 -14.19 -7.62
C THR A 131 12.77 -14.27 -8.22
N VAL A 132 13.01 -13.50 -9.28
CA VAL A 132 14.32 -13.42 -9.94
C VAL A 132 14.99 -12.13 -9.49
N VAL A 133 16.15 -12.26 -8.85
CA VAL A 133 16.99 -11.15 -8.40
C VAL A 133 18.15 -11.02 -9.38
N TYR A 134 18.28 -9.87 -10.02
CA TYR A 134 19.23 -9.64 -11.10
C TYR A 134 20.66 -9.47 -10.56
N PRO A 135 21.70 -9.69 -11.40
CA PRO A 135 23.05 -9.22 -11.08
C PRO A 135 23.04 -7.72 -10.73
N GLY A 136 23.70 -7.34 -9.64
CA GLY A 136 23.70 -5.96 -9.12
C GLY A 136 22.53 -5.61 -8.19
N GLN A 137 21.55 -6.51 -8.04
CA GLN A 137 20.53 -6.41 -7.01
C GLN A 137 20.93 -7.20 -5.77
N ASN A 138 20.41 -6.79 -4.62
CA ASN A 138 20.47 -7.53 -3.36
C ASN A 138 19.05 -7.89 -2.93
N VAL A 139 18.91 -9.02 -2.23
CA VAL A 139 17.66 -9.42 -1.61
C VAL A 139 17.87 -9.72 -0.13
N THR A 140 16.94 -9.25 0.69
CA THR A 140 16.89 -9.53 2.13
C THR A 140 15.52 -10.07 2.53
N VAL A 141 15.49 -11.02 3.46
CA VAL A 141 14.23 -11.51 4.05
C VAL A 141 13.93 -10.73 5.33
N ASP A 142 12.76 -10.09 5.41
CA ASP A 142 12.36 -9.39 6.64
C ASP A 142 11.83 -10.34 7.73
N GLU A 143 11.46 -9.79 8.88
CA GLU A 143 10.96 -10.59 10.01
C GLU A 143 9.61 -11.27 9.75
N TYR A 144 8.88 -10.87 8.72
CA TYR A 144 7.59 -11.43 8.31
C TYR A 144 7.69 -12.35 7.10
N GLY A 145 8.90 -12.54 6.55
CA GLY A 145 9.15 -13.39 5.37
C GLY A 145 8.92 -12.69 4.03
N ASN A 146 8.85 -11.35 4.02
CA ASN A 146 8.86 -10.58 2.78
C ASN A 146 10.26 -10.60 2.16
N LEU A 147 10.32 -10.70 0.83
CA LEU A 147 11.55 -10.53 0.07
C LEU A 147 11.68 -9.05 -0.30
N ILE A 148 12.68 -8.37 0.25
CA ILE A 148 13.00 -6.98 -0.05
C ILE A 148 14.15 -6.98 -1.06
N VAL A 149 13.85 -6.62 -2.30
CA VAL A 149 14.86 -6.49 -3.36
C VAL A 149 15.25 -5.02 -3.49
N THR A 150 16.56 -4.76 -3.52
CA THR A 150 17.13 -3.42 -3.68
C THR A 150 18.22 -3.43 -4.75
N GLU A 151 18.41 -2.30 -5.40
CA GLU A 151 19.53 -2.05 -6.32
C GLU A 151 20.62 -1.27 -5.58
N GLU A 152 21.90 -1.59 -5.82
CA GLU A 152 22.99 -0.71 -5.37
C GLU A 152 23.13 0.47 -6.36
N GLY A 153 22.43 1.58 -6.06
CA GLY A 153 22.43 2.87 -6.78
C GLY A 153 21.30 2.97 -7.81
N GLU A 154 20.48 4.02 -7.86
CA GLU A 154 20.64 5.45 -7.46
C GLU A 154 20.23 5.85 -6.02
#